data_AF-A0A2S2N9G8-F1
#
_entry.id   AF-A0A2S2N9G8-F1
#
_cell.length_a   1.000
_cell.length_b   1.000
_cell.length_c   1.000
_cell.angle_alpha   90.00
_cell.angle_beta   90.00
_cell.angle_gamma   90.00
#
_symmetry.space_group_name_H-M   'P 1'
#
loop_
_entity.id
_entity.type
_entity.pdbx_description
1 polymer ?
#
loop_
_entity_poly.entity_id
_entity_poly.type
_entity_poly.pdbx_seq_one_letter_code
_entity_poly.pdbx_strand_id
1 'polypeptide(L)'
;RPYSKRDAEGYKLLKIAGKGVYKLSDNYIYHIQTMPTDKEIFIVTSQRVMYITRSYWTGSYKIEWEYVWSAMTRHPKIKQNGISLYGKHNPNLRRWWCFKVKQSNVKLVLVSDPELCSWIVDKISELMESDDPDMKSTQSSNVSLINSAEN
;
A
#
# COMPACT_ATOMS: atom_id res chain seq x y z
N ARG A 1 2.01 3.75 25.92
CA ARG A 1 1.99 4.69 24.77
C ARG A 1 0.83 5.67 24.98
N PRO A 2 1.04 6.99 24.79
CA PRO A 2 -0.05 7.96 24.82
C PRO A 2 -1.05 7.70 23.69
N TYR A 3 -2.30 8.12 23.88
CA TYR A 3 -3.37 7.94 22.89
C TYR A 3 -3.09 8.74 21.61
N SER A 4 -3.09 8.06 20.47
CA SER A 4 -3.07 8.66 19.14
C SER A 4 -4.43 8.44 18.48
N LYS A 5 -5.17 9.51 18.22
CA LYS A 5 -6.47 9.45 17.53
C LYS A 5 -6.34 8.79 16.15
N ARG A 6 -5.28 9.13 15.41
CA ARG A 6 -4.99 8.56 14.09
C ARG A 6 -4.76 7.05 14.16
N ASP A 7 -4.04 6.58 15.17
CA ASP A 7 -3.77 5.15 15.33
C ASP A 7 -5.06 4.41 15.66
N ALA A 8 -5.87 4.96 16.56
CA ALA A 8 -7.16 4.39 16.92
C ALA A 8 -8.10 4.29 15.69
N GLU A 9 -8.14 5.34 14.86
CA GLU A 9 -8.89 5.36 13.59
C GLU A 9 -8.34 4.34 12.60
N GLY A 10 -7.02 4.27 12.43
CA GLY A 10 -6.35 3.32 11.55
C GLY A 10 -6.63 1.86 11.90
N TYR A 11 -6.46 1.50 13.18
CA TYR A 11 -6.80 0.15 13.67
C TYR A 11 -8.29 -0.16 13.55
N LYS A 12 -9.17 0.83 13.77
CA LYS A 12 -10.61 0.68 13.56
C LYS A 12 -10.93 0.39 12.11
N LEU A 13 -10.35 1.14 11.17
CA LEU A 13 -10.52 0.94 9.73
C LEU A 13 -10.05 -0.46 9.30
N LEU A 14 -8.85 -0.87 9.73
CA LEU A 14 -8.30 -2.20 9.45
C LEU A 14 -9.21 -3.32 9.96
N LYS A 15 -9.75 -3.16 11.19
CA LYS A 15 -10.69 -4.11 11.78
C LYS A 15 -12.00 -4.19 11.00
N ILE A 16 -12.60 -3.06 10.64
CA ILE A 16 -13.91 -3.02 9.96
C ILE A 16 -13.79 -3.51 8.51
N ALA A 17 -12.84 -2.98 7.75
CA ALA A 17 -12.66 -3.32 6.33
C ALA A 17 -12.23 -4.79 6.14
N GLY A 18 -11.35 -5.29 7.02
CA GLY A 18 -10.89 -6.67 7.00
C GLY A 18 -11.75 -7.64 7.80
N LYS A 19 -12.87 -7.21 8.40
CA LYS A 19 -13.71 -8.02 9.30
C LYS A 19 -12.90 -8.77 10.39
N GLY A 20 -11.82 -8.16 10.86
CA GLY A 20 -10.92 -8.71 11.89
C GLY A 20 -9.85 -9.69 11.40
N VAL A 21 -9.81 -10.05 10.11
CA VAL A 21 -8.84 -11.01 9.55
C VAL A 21 -7.39 -10.61 9.82
N TYR A 22 -7.09 -9.30 9.75
CA TYR A 22 -5.72 -8.79 9.87
C TYR A 22 -5.30 -8.42 11.30
N LYS A 23 -6.14 -8.68 12.32
CA LYS A 23 -5.90 -8.24 13.70
C LYS A 23 -4.58 -8.77 14.29
N LEU A 24 -4.18 -9.99 13.91
CA LEU A 24 -3.00 -10.66 14.45
C LEU A 24 -1.79 -10.63 13.50
N SER A 25 -2.02 -10.47 12.20
CA SER A 25 -0.95 -10.43 11.20
C SER A 25 -0.39 -9.02 11.03
N ASP A 26 -1.26 -8.01 10.99
CA ASP A 26 -0.87 -6.69 10.52
C ASP A 26 -0.89 -5.66 11.65
N ASN A 27 0.21 -4.93 11.80
CA ASN A 27 0.26 -3.72 12.61
C ASN A 27 -0.05 -2.51 11.72
N TYR A 28 -0.93 -1.63 12.17
CA TYR A 28 -1.23 -0.38 11.46
C TYR A 28 -0.01 0.56 11.52
N ILE A 29 0.33 1.19 10.38
CA ILE A 29 1.41 2.19 10.28
C ILE A 29 0.83 3.55 9.93
N TYR A 30 0.09 3.65 8.83
CA TYR A 30 -0.45 4.93 8.36
C TYR A 30 -1.71 4.74 7.51
N HIS A 31 -2.57 5.77 7.48
CA HIS A 31 -3.65 5.86 6.50
C HIS A 31 -3.77 7.29 5.98
N ILE A 32 -4.27 7.39 4.75
CA ILE A 32 -4.57 8.65 4.10
C ILE A 32 -5.90 8.54 3.34
N GLN A 33 -6.68 9.62 3.36
CA GLN A 33 -7.82 9.77 2.47
C GLN A 33 -7.31 10.30 1.12
N THR A 34 -7.55 9.54 0.06
CA THR A 34 -7.05 9.89 -1.29
C THR A 34 -7.91 10.95 -1.97
N MET A 35 -9.13 11.14 -1.47
CA MET A 35 -10.12 12.09 -1.98
C MET A 35 -10.69 12.93 -0.84
N PRO A 36 -11.10 14.19 -1.09
CA PRO A 36 -11.73 15.05 -0.09
C PRO A 36 -13.05 14.53 0.48
N THR A 37 -13.62 13.47 -0.11
CA THR A 37 -14.96 12.98 0.23
C THR A 37 -14.97 11.84 1.25
N ASP A 38 -13.83 11.50 1.87
CA ASP A 38 -13.66 10.39 2.82
C ASP A 38 -14.09 9.00 2.28
N LYS A 39 -14.30 8.90 0.97
CA LYS A 39 -14.81 7.69 0.32
C LYS A 39 -13.72 6.68 0.06
N GLU A 40 -12.49 7.14 -0.08
CA GLU A 40 -11.36 6.34 -0.54
C GLU A 40 -10.21 6.54 0.43
N ILE A 41 -9.73 5.44 0.99
CA ILE A 41 -8.72 5.42 2.03
C ILE A 41 -7.64 4.44 1.60
N PHE A 42 -6.40 4.91 1.61
CA PHE A 42 -5.23 4.08 1.43
C PHE A 42 -4.58 3.81 2.79
N ILE A 43 -4.32 2.54 3.09
CA ILE A 43 -3.72 2.09 4.35
C ILE A 43 -2.40 1.38 4.08
N VAL A 44 -1.40 1.72 4.89
CA VAL A 44 -0.10 1.04 4.98
C VAL A 44 -0.04 0.31 6.32
N THR A 45 0.25 -1.00 6.28
CA THR A 45 0.43 -1.85 7.46
C THR A 45 1.86 -2.40 7.52
N SER A 46 2.18 -3.23 8.50
CA SER A 46 3.49 -3.91 8.56
C SER A 46 3.69 -4.99 7.51
N GLN A 47 2.62 -5.53 6.89
CA GLN A 47 2.73 -6.64 5.94
C GLN A 47 2.19 -6.32 4.53
N ARG A 48 1.37 -5.27 4.39
CA ARG A 48 0.68 -4.98 3.13
C ARG A 48 0.27 -3.52 2.98
N VAL A 49 -0.08 -3.15 1.76
CA VAL A 49 -0.90 -1.98 1.46
C VAL A 49 -2.30 -2.37 1.04
N MET A 50 -3.27 -1.52 1.35
CA MET A 50 -4.68 -1.76 1.06
C MET A 50 -5.36 -0.48 0.59
N TYR A 51 -6.26 -0.64 -0.38
CA TYR A 51 -7.17 0.41 -0.81
C TYR A 51 -8.57 0.07 -0.37
N ILE A 52 -9.17 0.97 0.39
CA ILE A 52 -10.47 0.79 1.01
C ILE A 52 -11.41 1.83 0.45
N THR A 53 -12.59 1.38 0.04
CA THR A 53 -13.68 2.25 -0.39
C THR A 53 -14.83 2.16 0.60
N ARG A 54 -15.49 3.29 0.84
CA ARG A 54 -16.72 3.37 1.64
C ARG A 54 -17.92 3.33 0.70
N SER A 55 -18.76 2.32 0.86
CA SER A 55 -20.02 2.18 0.12
C SER A 55 -20.98 3.33 0.45
N TYR A 56 -21.49 4.01 -0.58
CA TYR A 56 -22.44 5.11 -0.42
C TYR A 56 -23.73 4.70 0.31
N TRP A 57 -24.30 3.55 -0.10
CA TRP A 57 -25.63 3.12 0.35
C TRP A 57 -25.63 2.54 1.76
N THR A 58 -24.56 1.85 2.14
CA THR A 58 -24.49 1.11 3.42
C THR A 58 -23.54 1.75 4.42
N GLY A 59 -22.72 2.71 3.99
CA GLY A 59 -21.62 3.25 4.79
C GLY A 59 -20.53 2.23 5.12
N SER A 60 -20.61 1.01 4.59
CA SER A 60 -19.67 -0.07 4.87
C SER A 60 -18.32 0.16 4.19
N TYR A 61 -17.25 -0.29 4.84
CA TYR A 61 -15.90 -0.26 4.28
C TYR A 61 -15.61 -1.58 3.58
N LYS A 62 -15.06 -1.51 2.37
CA LYS A 62 -14.67 -2.67 1.57
C LYS A 62 -13.24 -2.47 1.07
N ILE A 63 -12.44 -3.54 1.14
CA ILE A 63 -11.13 -3.57 0.50
C ILE A 63 -11.34 -3.80 -1.00
N GLU A 64 -10.91 -2.85 -1.81
CA GLU A 64 -10.99 -2.92 -3.27
C GLU A 64 -9.80 -3.72 -3.84
N TRP A 65 -8.61 -3.47 -3.29
CA TRP A 65 -7.41 -4.25 -3.58
C TRP A 65 -6.42 -4.17 -2.41
N GLU A 66 -5.53 -5.16 -2.34
CA GLU A 66 -4.44 -5.21 -1.37
C GLU A 66 -3.21 -5.88 -2.01
N TYR A 67 -2.02 -5.48 -1.58
CA TYR A 67 -0.75 -6.13 -1.94
C TYR A 67 0.08 -6.37 -0.69
N VAL A 68 0.38 -7.64 -0.41
CA VAL A 68 1.43 -8.02 0.55
C VAL A 68 2.79 -7.65 -0.05
N TRP A 69 3.77 -7.34 0.78
CA TRP A 69 5.11 -6.92 0.36
C TRP A 69 5.79 -7.89 -0.61
N SER A 70 5.84 -9.19 -0.30
CA SER A 70 6.29 -10.25 -1.23
C SER A 70 5.57 -10.31 -2.60
N ALA A 71 4.36 -9.73 -2.71
CA ALA A 71 3.61 -9.64 -3.96
C ALA A 71 3.94 -8.37 -4.76
N MET A 72 4.64 -7.39 -4.18
CA MET A 72 5.14 -6.23 -4.90
C MET A 72 6.32 -6.66 -5.79
N THR A 73 6.42 -6.06 -6.97
CA THR A 73 7.45 -6.39 -7.97
C THR A 73 8.55 -5.36 -8.04
N ARG A 74 8.24 -4.12 -7.64
CA ARG A 74 9.12 -2.95 -7.72
C ARG A 74 8.71 -1.96 -6.63
N HIS A 75 9.67 -1.17 -6.20
CA HIS A 75 9.43 -0.04 -5.31
C HIS A 75 8.38 0.92 -5.89
N PRO A 76 7.58 1.56 -5.02
CA PRO A 76 6.64 2.59 -5.46
C PRO A 76 7.37 3.76 -6.12
N LYS A 77 6.67 4.44 -7.04
CA LYS A 77 7.19 5.64 -7.70
C LYS A 77 6.20 6.79 -7.60
N ILE A 78 6.71 7.98 -7.31
CA ILE A 78 5.93 9.21 -7.38
C ILE A 78 5.60 9.50 -8.85
N LYS A 79 4.36 9.91 -9.10
CA LYS A 79 3.83 10.41 -10.36
C LYS A 79 3.15 11.76 -10.11
N GLN A 80 2.82 12.47 -11.18
CA GLN A 80 2.27 13.84 -11.12
C GLN A 80 1.13 14.00 -10.11
N ASN A 81 0.26 13.00 -9.95
CA ASN A 81 -0.92 13.09 -9.08
C ASN A 81 -0.93 12.07 -7.92
N GLY A 82 0.22 11.48 -7.57
CA GLY A 82 0.31 10.55 -6.44
C GLY A 82 1.32 9.42 -6.61
N ILE A 83 0.97 8.22 -6.15
CA ILE A 83 1.92 7.11 -5.98
C ILE A 83 1.50 5.93 -6.85
N SER A 84 2.42 5.46 -7.69
CA SER A 84 2.25 4.22 -8.46
C SER A 84 2.82 3.03 -7.70
N LEU A 85 2.01 2.00 -7.53
CA LEU A 85 2.34 0.72 -6.91
C LEU A 85 2.37 -0.38 -7.96
N TYR A 86 3.33 -1.31 -7.85
CA TYR A 86 3.59 -2.34 -8.84
C TYR A 86 3.45 -3.74 -8.23
N GLY A 87 2.29 -4.35 -8.36
CA GLY A 87 2.00 -5.69 -7.83
C GLY A 87 2.09 -6.79 -8.89
N LYS A 88 2.43 -8.01 -8.46
CA LYS A 88 2.32 -9.21 -9.29
C LYS A 88 0.84 -9.42 -9.64
N HIS A 89 0.58 -9.79 -10.90
CA HIS A 89 -0.71 -10.38 -11.24
C HIS A 89 -0.81 -11.71 -10.50
N ASN A 90 -1.65 -11.81 -9.46
CA ASN A 90 -1.82 -13.06 -8.74
C ASN A 90 -3.14 -13.75 -9.12
N PRO A 91 -3.12 -14.73 -10.04
CA PRO A 91 -4.31 -15.52 -10.37
C PRO A 91 -4.71 -16.51 -9.26
N ASN A 92 -3.78 -16.84 -8.34
CA ASN A 92 -3.88 -17.96 -7.37
C ASN A 92 -3.91 -17.53 -5.90
N LEU A 93 -3.99 -16.24 -5.56
CA LEU A 93 -4.18 -15.81 -4.17
C LEU A 93 -5.52 -16.38 -3.69
N ARG A 94 -5.45 -17.31 -2.74
CA ARG A 94 -6.55 -18.16 -2.24
C ARG A 94 -7.73 -17.28 -1.81
N ARG A 95 -8.71 -17.16 -2.71
CA ARG A 95 -9.89 -16.30 -2.61
C ARG A 95 -10.97 -17.00 -1.80
N TRP A 96 -11.45 -16.35 -0.75
CA TRP A 96 -12.75 -16.71 -0.18
C TRP A 96 -13.84 -16.16 -1.12
N TRP A 97 -14.33 -17.06 -1.98
CA TRP A 97 -15.60 -17.09 -2.71
C TRP A 97 -16.20 -15.73 -3.19
N CYS A 98 -16.10 -15.48 -4.50
CA CYS A 98 -17.04 -14.67 -5.32
C CYS A 98 -16.65 -13.28 -5.86
N PHE A 99 -15.39 -12.83 -5.85
CA PHE A 99 -15.00 -11.64 -6.64
C PHE A 99 -13.74 -11.87 -7.50
N LYS A 100 -13.93 -12.08 -8.80
CA LYS A 100 -12.86 -12.03 -9.81
C LYS A 100 -12.58 -10.57 -10.17
N VAL A 101 -11.75 -9.87 -9.39
CA VAL A 101 -11.26 -8.55 -9.78
C VAL A 101 -10.06 -8.74 -10.72
N LYS A 102 -10.16 -8.25 -11.96
CA LYS A 102 -9.00 -8.06 -12.85
C LYS A 102 -8.11 -7.00 -12.20
N GLN A 103 -7.08 -7.42 -11.46
CA GLN A 103 -6.14 -6.45 -10.91
C GLN A 103 -5.09 -6.09 -11.97
N SER A 104 -5.11 -4.84 -12.42
CA SER A 104 -3.97 -4.25 -13.12
C SER A 104 -2.70 -4.39 -12.26
N ASN A 105 -1.57 -4.71 -12.89
CA ASN A 105 -0.26 -4.81 -12.20
C ASN A 105 0.23 -3.48 -11.63
N VAL A 106 -0.41 -2.38 -12.07
CA VAL A 106 -0.10 -1.03 -11.61
C VAL A 106 -1.36 -0.43 -10.97
N LYS A 107 -1.21 0.14 -9.78
CA LYS A 107 -2.24 0.91 -9.08
C LYS A 107 -1.74 2.32 -8.83
N LEU A 108 -2.56 3.32 -9.16
CA LEU A 108 -2.28 4.72 -8.84
C LEU A 108 -3.11 5.11 -7.61
N VAL A 109 -2.43 5.56 -6.56
CA VAL A 109 -3.04 6.11 -5.35
C VAL A 109 -2.88 7.62 -5.42
N LEU A 110 -3.99 8.34 -5.42
CA LEU A 110 -3.97 9.80 -5.50
C LEU A 110 -3.62 10.39 -4.14
N VAL A 111 -2.59 11.22 -4.11
CA VAL A 111 -2.11 11.90 -2.91
C VAL A 111 -1.69 13.29 -3.35
N SER A 112 -2.36 14.32 -2.85
CA SER A 112 -2.14 15.71 -3.28
C SER A 112 -0.88 16.34 -2.71
N ASP A 113 -0.46 15.90 -1.52
CA ASP A 113 0.70 16.44 -0.81
C ASP A 113 1.99 15.74 -1.29
N PRO A 114 2.94 16.48 -1.91
CA PRO A 114 4.17 15.91 -2.43
C PRO A 114 5.14 15.44 -1.35
N GLU A 115 5.20 16.11 -0.19
CA GLU A 115 6.06 15.68 0.93
C GLU A 115 5.54 14.37 1.50
N LEU A 116 4.23 14.26 1.65
CA LEU A 116 3.57 13.04 2.07
C LEU A 116 3.74 11.91 1.04
N CYS A 117 3.71 12.22 -0.27
CA CYS A 117 4.02 11.24 -1.30
C CYS A 117 5.42 10.64 -1.10
N SER A 118 6.43 11.50 -0.91
CA SER A 118 7.81 11.07 -0.68
C SER A 118 7.89 10.19 0.55
N TRP A 119 7.34 10.65 1.66
CA TRP A 119 7.35 9.90 2.92
C TRP A 119 6.66 8.53 2.80
N ILE A 120 5.51 8.44 2.13
CA ILE A 120 4.82 7.17 1.92
C ILE A 120 5.64 6.22 1.04
N VAL A 121 6.25 6.74 -0.04
CA VAL A 121 7.10 5.97 -0.95
C VAL A 121 8.31 5.40 -0.24
N ASP A 122 8.98 6.22 0.58
CA ASP A 122 10.13 5.82 1.38
C ASP A 122 9.71 4.78 2.42
N LYS A 123 8.58 5.00 3.11
CA LYS A 123 8.07 4.08 4.13
C LYS A 123 7.68 2.72 3.54
N ILE A 124 7.02 2.69 2.38
CA ILE A 124 6.69 1.43 1.70
C ILE A 124 7.96 0.73 1.24
N SER A 125 8.95 1.47 0.73
CA SER A 125 10.24 0.90 0.31
C SER A 125 10.99 0.25 1.46
N GLU A 126 11.08 0.92 2.61
CA GLU A 126 11.65 0.38 3.85
C GLU A 126 10.96 -0.92 4.28
N LEU A 127 9.62 -0.94 4.24
CA LEU A 127 8.85 -2.12 4.62
C LEU A 127 9.04 -3.29 3.65
N MET A 128 9.11 -3.00 2.35
CA MET A 128 9.40 -4.00 1.32
C MET A 128 10.80 -4.62 1.51
N GLU A 129 11.81 -3.81 1.81
CA GLU A 129 13.18 -4.29 2.08
C GLU A 129 13.29 -5.07 3.39
N SER A 130 12.45 -4.76 4.38
CA SER A 130 12.40 -5.51 5.63
C SER A 130 11.76 -6.90 5.46
N ASP A 131 10.86 -7.05 4.49
CA ASP A 131 10.18 -8.32 4.16
C ASP A 131 11.02 -9.21 3.22
N ASP A 132 11.74 -8.58 2.28
CA ASP A 132 12.60 -9.26 1.30
C ASP A 132 13.97 -8.53 1.18
N PRO A 133 15.02 -9.02 1.89
CA PRO A 133 16.32 -8.36 1.91
C PRO A 133 17.05 -8.43 0.55
N ASP A 134 16.70 -9.38 -0.32
CA ASP A 134 17.36 -9.58 -1.62
C ASP A 134 17.02 -8.45 -2.61
N MET A 135 15.93 -7.72 -2.37
CA MET A 135 15.51 -6.59 -3.21
C MET A 135 16.49 -5.39 -3.17
N LYS A 136 17.32 -5.27 -2.13
CA LYS A 136 18.41 -4.27 -2.06
C LYS A 136 19.42 -4.37 -3.20
N SER A 137 19.63 -5.57 -3.74
CA SER A 137 20.63 -5.83 -4.79
C SER A 137 20.31 -5.18 -6.14
N THR A 138 19.03 -4.88 -6.39
CA THR A 138 18.56 -4.40 -7.70
C THR A 138 18.67 -2.87 -7.86
N GLN A 139 18.69 -2.10 -6.77
CA GLN A 139 18.95 -0.65 -6.86
C GLN A 139 20.45 -0.32 -6.89
N SER A 140 21.28 -1.02 -6.10
CA SER A 140 22.73 -0.76 -6.07
C SER A 140 23.40 -1.01 -7.42
N SER A 141 22.95 -2.03 -8.15
CA SER A 141 23.45 -2.36 -9.49
C SER A 141 23.09 -1.31 -10.56
N ASN A 142 21.92 -0.67 -10.46
CA ASN A 142 21.52 0.39 -11.38
C ASN A 142 22.26 1.72 -11.09
N VAL A 143 22.50 2.07 -9.82
CA VAL A 143 23.29 3.27 -9.46
C VAL A 143 24.75 3.13 -9.89
N SER A 144 25.34 1.94 -9.75
CA SER A 144 26.71 1.70 -10.22
C SER A 144 26.87 1.75 -11.74
N LEU A 145 25.84 1.38 -12.51
CA LEU A 145 25.89 1.43 -13.98
C LEU A 145 25.77 2.85 -14.52
N ILE A 146 24.99 3.72 -13.86
CA ILE A 146 24.83 5.13 -14.27
C ILE A 146 26.15 5.88 -14.03
N ASN A 147 26.80 5.67 -12.88
CA ASN A 147 28.08 6.31 -12.56
C ASN A 147 29.28 5.79 -13.39
N SER A 148 29.13 4.65 -14.06
CA SER A 148 30.18 4.09 -14.94
C SER A 148 30.02 4.50 -16.41
N ALA A 149 28.90 5.12 -16.78
CA ALA A 149 28.63 5.59 -18.14
C ALA A 149 28.94 7.08 -18.34
N GLU A 150 29.30 7.79 -17.27
CA GLU A 150 29.64 9.22 -17.28
C GLU A 150 31.15 9.51 -17.10
N ASN A 151 32.01 8.49 -17.18
CA ASN A 151 33.48 8.63 -17.17
C ASN A 151 34.12 8.10 -18.46
#